data_AF-A0A3E0CZS7-F1
#
_entry.id   AF-A0A3E0CZS7-F1
#
_cell.length_a   1.000
_cell.length_b   1.000
_cell.length_c   1.000
_cell.angle_alpha   90.00
_cell.angle_beta   90.00
_cell.angle_gamma   90.00
#
_symmetry.space_group_name_H-M   'P 1'
#
loop_
_entity.id
_entity.type
_entity.pdbx_description
1 polymer ?
#
loop_
_entity_poly.entity_id
_entity_poly.type
_entity_poly.pdbx_seq_one_letter_code
_entity_poly.pdbx_strand_id
1 'polypeptide(L)'
;MNNYKITKDQLETGQQFFRESSINVLTTVSTRINKEQPNFTAVLLALEMHGLDRNSVENLLESIFIIYYIQTDLNKKSIPTISTGQVVKNINGFGQFIEYYNQEKSDDSSDLSQIKFLRDQIVLNFAVETLHKLFGYVKNIPKEVTFGYLGLLKGIEMGADKS
;
A
#
# COMPACT_ATOMS: atom_id res chain seq x y z
N MET A 1 -4.05 -20.25 -12.24
CA MET A 1 -3.82 -18.85 -11.83
C MET A 1 -2.31 -18.67 -11.74
N ASN A 2 -1.69 -17.94 -12.67
CA ASN A 2 -0.26 -17.68 -12.59
C ASN A 2 0.02 -16.86 -11.32
N ASN A 3 0.97 -17.34 -10.51
CA ASN A 3 1.22 -16.84 -9.17
C ASN A 3 2.05 -15.54 -9.27
N TYR A 4 1.39 -14.39 -9.35
CA TYR A 4 2.02 -13.05 -9.44
C TYR A 4 2.55 -12.53 -8.09
N LYS A 5 3.17 -13.43 -7.30
CA LYS A 5 3.76 -13.06 -6.02
C LYS A 5 5.01 -12.22 -6.24
N ILE A 6 5.17 -11.19 -5.42
CA ILE A 6 6.38 -10.39 -5.29
C ILE A 6 7.39 -11.21 -4.50
N THR A 7 8.60 -11.35 -5.04
CA THR A 7 9.71 -11.96 -4.32
C THR A 7 10.48 -10.93 -3.50
N LYS A 8 11.30 -11.39 -2.55
CA LYS A 8 12.17 -10.51 -1.76
C LYS A 8 13.15 -9.75 -2.65
N ASP A 9 13.77 -10.44 -3.61
CA ASP A 9 14.71 -9.84 -4.56
C ASP A 9 14.05 -8.75 -5.41
N GLN A 10 12.77 -8.94 -5.79
CA GLN A 10 12.02 -7.92 -6.51
C GLN A 10 11.70 -6.71 -5.64
N LEU A 11 11.38 -6.93 -4.36
CA LEU A 11 11.19 -5.85 -3.40
C LEU A 11 12.48 -5.05 -3.20
N GLU A 12 13.61 -5.73 -3.01
CA GLU A 12 14.93 -5.10 -2.89
C GLU A 12 15.29 -4.32 -4.17
N THR A 13 15.04 -4.90 -5.33
CA THR A 13 15.24 -4.25 -6.64
C THR A 13 14.39 -2.98 -6.77
N GLY A 14 13.11 -3.05 -6.40
CA GLY A 14 12.21 -1.90 -6.41
C GLY A 14 12.68 -0.80 -5.46
N GLN A 15 13.04 -1.14 -4.23
CA GLN A 15 13.59 -0.19 -3.25
C GLN A 15 14.91 0.44 -3.72
N GLN A 16 15.78 -0.34 -4.35
CA GLN A 16 17.04 0.15 -4.91
C GLN A 16 16.78 1.13 -6.06
N PHE A 17 15.85 0.80 -6.96
CA PHE A 17 15.46 1.69 -8.05
C PHE A 17 15.04 3.07 -7.55
N PHE A 18 14.15 3.15 -6.54
CA PHE A 18 13.68 4.44 -6.02
C PHE A 18 14.74 5.22 -5.24
N ARG A 19 15.75 4.53 -4.68
CA ARG A 19 16.85 5.14 -3.92
C ARG A 19 17.99 5.66 -4.79
N GLU A 20 18.33 4.94 -5.84
CA GLU A 20 19.55 5.18 -6.63
C GLU A 20 19.28 5.87 -7.97
N SER A 21 18.02 5.90 -8.42
CA SER A 21 17.67 6.58 -9.66
C SER A 21 17.83 8.09 -9.56
N SER A 22 18.20 8.71 -10.68
CA SER A 22 18.25 10.17 -10.76
C SER A 22 16.85 10.80 -10.60
N ILE A 23 16.83 12.04 -10.13
CA ILE A 23 15.60 12.83 -9.98
C ILE A 23 14.79 12.86 -11.28
N ASN A 24 15.43 12.94 -12.45
CA ASN A 24 14.73 12.96 -13.74
C ASN A 24 13.99 11.64 -14.03
N VAL A 25 14.62 10.51 -13.69
CA VAL A 25 14.00 9.18 -13.82
C VAL A 25 12.84 9.05 -12.85
N LEU A 26 13.04 9.39 -11.58
CA LEU A 26 12.00 9.33 -10.54
C LEU A 26 10.80 10.24 -10.89
N THR A 27 11.06 11.44 -11.41
CA THR A 27 10.03 12.36 -11.88
C THR A 27 9.22 11.75 -13.02
N THR A 28 9.89 11.14 -14.00
CA THR A 28 9.25 10.52 -15.15
C THR A 28 8.36 9.35 -14.71
N VAL A 29 8.89 8.47 -13.86
CA VAL A 29 8.14 7.31 -13.35
C VAL A 29 6.97 7.75 -12.48
N SER A 30 7.18 8.67 -11.55
CA SER A 30 6.12 9.19 -10.67
C SER A 30 5.01 9.88 -11.47
N THR A 31 5.36 10.63 -12.51
CA THR A 31 4.38 11.28 -13.40
C THR A 31 3.55 10.25 -14.15
N ARG A 32 4.19 9.19 -14.68
CA ARG A 32 3.48 8.07 -15.33
C ARG A 32 2.55 7.37 -14.35
N ILE A 33 3.05 6.98 -13.17
CA ILE A 33 2.24 6.28 -12.16
C ILE A 33 1.06 7.14 -11.73
N ASN A 34 1.25 8.43 -11.46
CA ASN A 34 0.17 9.34 -11.08
C ASN A 34 -0.88 9.52 -12.18
N LYS A 35 -0.47 9.46 -13.45
CA LYS A 35 -1.40 9.49 -14.58
C LYS A 35 -2.24 8.21 -14.66
N GLU A 36 -1.63 7.05 -14.40
CA GLU A 36 -2.31 5.74 -14.44
C GLU A 36 -3.18 5.50 -13.20
N GLN A 37 -2.73 5.96 -12.04
CA GLN A 37 -3.29 5.70 -10.71
C GLN A 37 -3.43 7.00 -9.91
N PRO A 38 -4.28 7.96 -10.35
CA PRO A 38 -4.44 9.25 -9.68
C PRO A 38 -4.88 9.11 -8.21
N ASN A 39 -5.57 8.01 -7.87
CA ASN A 39 -6.03 7.75 -6.52
C ASN A 39 -4.90 7.42 -5.52
N PHE A 40 -3.68 7.09 -5.97
CA PHE A 40 -2.55 6.94 -5.04
C PHE A 40 -2.23 8.26 -4.34
N THR A 41 -2.02 9.30 -5.13
CA THR A 41 -1.72 10.63 -4.61
C THR A 41 -2.96 11.25 -3.95
N ALA A 42 -4.16 11.12 -4.55
CA ALA A 42 -5.37 11.73 -3.99
C ALA A 42 -5.72 11.23 -2.59
N VAL A 43 -5.64 9.91 -2.36
CA VAL A 43 -5.92 9.32 -1.04
C VAL A 43 -4.90 9.77 0.00
N LEU A 44 -3.60 9.82 -0.35
CA LEU A 44 -2.58 10.23 0.61
C LEU A 44 -2.58 11.73 0.90
N LEU A 45 -2.88 12.57 -0.08
CA LEU A 45 -3.08 14.01 0.16
C LEU A 45 -4.29 14.28 1.07
N ALA A 46 -5.35 13.47 0.95
CA ALA A 46 -6.47 13.57 1.89
C ALA A 46 -6.02 13.28 3.33
N LEU A 47 -5.11 12.33 3.55
CA LEU A 47 -4.53 12.07 4.87
C LEU A 47 -3.68 13.25 5.38
N GLU A 48 -2.94 13.94 4.49
CA GLU A 48 -2.22 15.18 4.83
C GLU A 48 -3.18 16.25 5.35
N MET A 49 -4.31 16.45 4.65
CA MET A 49 -5.35 17.39 5.06
C MET A 49 -5.99 17.02 6.41
N HIS A 50 -5.94 15.75 6.79
CA HIS A 50 -6.40 15.23 8.08
C HIS A 50 -5.30 15.20 9.16
N GLY A 51 -4.18 15.88 8.93
CA GLY A 51 -3.15 16.12 9.94
C GLY A 51 -1.98 15.16 9.88
N LEU A 52 -1.88 14.31 8.86
CA LEU A 52 -0.66 13.55 8.61
C LEU A 52 0.44 14.49 8.10
N ASP A 53 1.65 14.38 8.65
CA ASP A 53 2.75 15.22 8.18
C ASP A 53 3.20 14.81 6.77
N ARG A 54 3.72 15.78 6.04
CA ARG A 54 4.15 15.61 4.65
C ARG A 54 5.21 14.51 4.47
N ASN A 55 6.15 14.33 5.41
CA ASN A 55 7.17 13.29 5.27
C ASN A 55 6.53 11.91 5.36
N SER A 56 5.56 11.72 6.26
CA SER A 56 4.81 10.48 6.34
C SER A 56 4.01 10.20 5.06
N VAL A 57 3.37 11.23 4.49
CA VAL A 57 2.67 11.15 3.20
C VAL A 57 3.62 10.70 2.07
N GLU A 58 4.79 11.33 1.96
CA GLU A 58 5.79 11.02 0.93
C GLU A 58 6.33 9.58 1.09
N ASN A 59 6.62 9.14 2.32
CA ASN A 59 7.06 7.76 2.58
C ASN A 59 5.99 6.71 2.24
N LEU A 60 4.72 6.98 2.56
CA LEU A 60 3.61 6.09 2.18
C LEU A 60 3.44 6.01 0.67
N LEU A 61 3.60 7.15 -0.03
CA LEU A 61 3.48 7.23 -1.48
C LEU A 61 4.61 6.46 -2.17
N GLU A 62 5.85 6.64 -1.71
CA GLU A 62 7.01 5.88 -2.20
C GLU A 62 6.78 4.37 -2.05
N SER A 63 6.29 3.93 -0.88
CA SER A 63 5.99 2.52 -0.65
C SER A 63 4.95 1.96 -1.63
N ILE A 64 3.88 2.71 -1.91
CA ILE A 64 2.88 2.34 -2.92
C ILE A 64 3.52 2.27 -4.31
N PHE A 65 4.36 3.24 -4.66
CA PHE A 65 5.03 3.30 -5.96
C PHE A 65 5.99 2.13 -6.17
N ILE A 66 6.71 1.72 -5.13
CA ILE A 66 7.58 0.52 -5.17
C ILE A 66 6.75 -0.71 -5.52
N ILE A 67 5.66 -0.96 -4.80
CA ILE A 67 4.81 -2.14 -5.03
C ILE A 67 4.15 -2.09 -6.41
N TYR A 68 3.68 -0.92 -6.84
CA TYR A 68 3.13 -0.74 -8.18
C TYR A 68 4.17 -1.00 -9.27
N TYR A 69 5.36 -0.39 -9.17
CA TYR A 69 6.48 -0.59 -10.09
C TYR A 69 6.88 -2.06 -10.20
N ILE A 70 6.96 -2.79 -9.10
CA ILE A 70 7.27 -4.22 -9.13
C ILE A 70 6.21 -4.96 -9.94
N GLN A 71 4.94 -4.67 -9.72
CA GLN A 71 3.86 -5.33 -10.45
C GLN A 71 3.85 -4.96 -11.95
N THR A 72 3.98 -3.68 -12.29
CA THR A 72 3.83 -3.22 -13.68
C THR A 72 5.11 -3.36 -14.50
N ASP A 73 6.27 -3.08 -13.91
CA ASP A 73 7.53 -3.00 -14.64
C ASP A 73 8.39 -4.25 -14.48
N LEU A 74 8.39 -4.91 -13.31
CA LEU A 74 9.14 -6.17 -13.13
C LEU A 74 8.29 -7.38 -13.52
N ASN A 75 7.06 -7.47 -13.01
CA ASN A 75 6.13 -8.57 -13.29
C ASN A 75 5.33 -8.38 -14.59
N LYS A 76 5.45 -7.22 -15.26
CA LYS A 76 4.76 -6.90 -16.52
C LYS A 76 3.23 -7.04 -16.44
N LYS A 77 2.66 -6.79 -15.25
CA LYS A 77 1.22 -6.85 -15.01
C LYS A 77 0.57 -5.56 -15.51
N SER A 78 -0.52 -5.71 -16.26
CA SER A 78 -1.42 -4.59 -16.52
C SER A 78 -2.39 -4.47 -15.33
N ILE A 79 -2.42 -3.30 -14.71
CA ILE A 79 -3.34 -2.98 -13.60
C ILE A 79 -4.22 -1.82 -14.08
N PRO A 80 -5.53 -2.02 -14.27
CA PRO A 80 -6.48 -0.94 -14.54
C PRO A 80 -6.42 0.14 -13.47
N THR A 81 -6.88 1.34 -13.80
CA THR A 81 -6.99 2.43 -12.83
C THR A 81 -7.88 2.01 -11.66
N ILE A 82 -7.33 2.04 -10.44
CA ILE A 82 -8.06 1.72 -9.22
C ILE A 82 -9.03 2.87 -8.94
N SER A 83 -10.33 2.61 -9.05
CA SER A 83 -11.37 3.62 -8.79
C SER A 83 -11.53 3.93 -7.30
N THR A 84 -12.05 5.11 -6.96
CA THR A 84 -12.36 5.47 -5.57
C THR A 84 -13.33 4.48 -4.94
N GLY A 85 -14.33 4.00 -5.69
CA GLY A 85 -15.26 2.98 -5.23
C GLY A 85 -14.59 1.64 -4.89
N GLN A 86 -13.54 1.28 -5.63
CA GLN A 86 -12.73 0.10 -5.33
C GLN A 86 -11.86 0.29 -4.09
N VAL A 87 -11.26 1.48 -3.90
CA VAL A 87 -10.55 1.82 -2.67
C VAL A 87 -11.49 1.70 -1.46
N VAL A 88 -12.68 2.29 -1.54
CA VAL A 88 -13.70 2.22 -0.47
C VAL A 88 -14.15 0.79 -0.22
N LYS A 89 -14.37 -0.02 -1.27
CA LYS A 89 -14.72 -1.45 -1.11
C LYS A 89 -13.62 -2.23 -0.39
N ASN A 90 -12.36 -2.00 -0.73
CA ASN A 90 -11.22 -2.63 -0.07
C ASN A 90 -11.12 -2.20 1.40
N ILE A 91 -11.35 -0.91 1.68
CA ILE A 91 -11.38 -0.37 3.05
C ILE A 91 -12.51 -1.00 3.85
N ASN A 92 -13.74 -1.05 3.33
CA ASN A 92 -14.89 -1.60 4.04
C ASN A 92 -14.71 -3.08 4.36
N GLY A 93 -14.14 -3.86 3.44
CA GLY A 93 -13.81 -5.27 3.69
C GLY A 93 -12.78 -5.47 4.81
N PHE A 94 -11.91 -4.49 5.02
CA PHE A 94 -10.92 -4.49 6.10
C PHE A 94 -11.48 -3.92 7.42
N GLY A 95 -12.30 -2.86 7.36
CA GLY A 95 -12.97 -2.26 8.51
C GLY A 95 -13.90 -3.24 9.23
N GLN A 96 -14.71 -3.99 8.48
CA GLN A 96 -15.57 -5.06 9.02
C GLN A 96 -14.76 -6.17 9.71
N PHE A 97 -13.53 -6.42 9.25
CA PHE A 97 -12.64 -7.41 9.84
C PHE A 97 -11.97 -6.90 11.13
N ILE A 98 -11.56 -5.62 11.16
CA ILE A 98 -11.08 -4.97 12.39
C ILE A 98 -12.20 -4.85 13.44
N GLU A 99 -13.43 -4.53 13.02
CA GLU A 99 -14.58 -4.49 13.93
C GLU A 99 -14.90 -5.87 14.51
N TYR A 100 -14.85 -6.92 13.69
CA TYR A 100 -14.98 -8.31 14.14
C TYR A 100 -13.88 -8.69 15.14
N TYR A 101 -12.63 -8.31 14.88
CA TYR A 101 -11.49 -8.57 15.78
C TYR A 101 -11.59 -7.79 17.11
N ASN A 102 -12.07 -6.54 17.07
CA ASN A 102 -12.27 -5.72 18.26
C ASN A 102 -13.46 -6.16 19.12
N GLN A 103 -14.35 -7.02 18.58
CA GLN A 103 -15.50 -7.56 19.33
C GLN A 103 -15.15 -8.80 20.16
N GLU A 104 -14.01 -9.46 19.92
CA GLU A 104 -13.53 -10.60 20.73
C GLU A 104 -12.08 -10.40 21.21
N LYS A 105 -11.94 -9.95 22.48
CA LYS A 105 -10.78 -10.07 23.40
C LYS A 105 -9.34 -10.03 22.82
N SER A 106 -8.50 -9.13 23.34
CA SER A 106 -7.45 -9.45 24.34
C SER A 106 -6.28 -8.42 24.34
N ASP A 107 -5.62 -8.33 25.50
CA ASP A 107 -4.46 -7.48 25.83
C ASP A 107 -3.15 -7.84 25.10
N ASP A 108 -3.19 -8.61 24.00
CA ASP A 108 -1.99 -8.99 23.27
C ASP A 108 -1.84 -8.20 21.97
N SER A 109 -0.59 -7.81 21.68
CA SER A 109 -0.22 -7.14 20.42
C SER A 109 -0.56 -8.07 19.26
N SER A 110 -1.62 -7.74 18.53
CA SER A 110 -2.09 -8.53 17.41
C SER A 110 -1.06 -8.49 16.27
N ASP A 111 -0.52 -9.66 15.96
CA ASP A 111 0.37 -9.84 14.81
C ASP A 111 -0.44 -9.65 13.52
N LEU A 112 -0.28 -8.48 12.90
CA LEU A 112 -0.93 -8.09 11.65
C LEU A 112 -0.62 -9.06 10.50
N SER A 113 0.41 -9.91 10.62
CA SER A 113 0.76 -10.95 9.64
C SER A 113 -0.31 -12.04 9.49
N GLN A 114 -1.15 -12.25 10.52
CA GLN A 114 -2.25 -13.24 10.47
C GLN A 114 -3.43 -12.76 9.62
N ILE A 115 -3.47 -11.48 9.28
CA ILE A 115 -4.52 -10.89 8.46
C ILE A 115 -4.18 -11.21 7.00
N LYS A 116 -4.79 -12.29 6.46
CA LYS A 116 -4.71 -12.69 5.04
C LYS A 116 -5.40 -11.70 4.08
N PHE A 117 -5.39 -10.41 4.42
CA PHE A 117 -5.96 -9.33 3.63
C PHE A 117 -5.14 -9.10 2.38
N LEU A 118 -3.81 -9.00 2.50
CA LEU A 118 -2.91 -9.07 1.36
C LEU A 118 -2.62 -10.54 1.05
N ARG A 119 -2.59 -10.89 -0.25
CA ARG A 119 -2.26 -12.23 -0.73
C ARG A 119 -0.77 -12.51 -0.57
N ASP A 120 0.06 -11.47 -0.62
CA ASP A 120 1.51 -11.59 -0.51
C ASP A 120 2.02 -11.19 0.86
N GLN A 121 2.62 -12.15 1.56
CA GLN A 121 3.24 -11.94 2.86
C GLN A 121 4.39 -10.93 2.79
N ILE A 122 5.11 -10.87 1.65
CA ILE A 122 6.21 -9.93 1.47
C ILE A 122 5.68 -8.49 1.39
N VAL A 123 4.57 -8.29 0.68
CA VAL A 123 3.91 -6.97 0.61
C VAL A 123 3.34 -6.57 1.96
N LEU A 124 2.73 -7.52 2.68
CA LEU A 124 2.22 -7.27 4.02
C LEU A 124 3.32 -6.89 5.00
N ASN A 125 4.41 -7.65 5.04
CA ASN A 125 5.54 -7.37 5.92
C ASN A 125 6.16 -6.02 5.60
N PHE A 126 6.37 -5.71 4.31
CA PHE A 126 6.86 -4.40 3.89
C PHE A 126 5.92 -3.27 4.30
N ALA A 127 4.60 -3.47 4.17
CA ALA A 127 3.60 -2.49 4.59
C ALA A 127 3.64 -2.24 6.10
N VAL A 128 3.74 -3.30 6.92
CA VAL A 128 3.86 -3.20 8.38
C VAL A 128 5.16 -2.51 8.79
N GLU A 129 6.30 -2.86 8.17
CA GLU A 129 7.58 -2.21 8.42
C GLU A 129 7.53 -0.71 8.11
N THR A 130 6.93 -0.33 6.98
CA THR A 130 6.72 1.09 6.62
C THR A 130 5.88 1.81 7.67
N LEU A 131 4.77 1.22 8.11
CA LEU A 131 3.92 1.82 9.14
C LEU A 131 4.62 1.91 10.50
N HIS A 132 5.35 0.88 10.91
CA HIS A 132 6.14 0.91 12.15
C HIS A 132 7.26 1.95 12.09
N LYS A 133 7.93 2.12 10.96
CA LYS A 133 8.95 3.16 10.80
C LYS A 133 8.36 4.58 10.97
N LEU A 134 7.14 4.79 10.49
CA LEU A 134 6.49 6.11 10.52
C LEU A 134 5.85 6.44 11.87
N PHE A 135 5.19 5.46 12.50
CA PHE A 135 4.37 5.71 13.70
C PHE A 135 4.87 4.99 14.96
N GLY A 136 5.94 4.19 14.84
CA GLY A 136 6.47 3.35 15.90
C GLY A 136 5.57 2.15 16.16
N TYR A 137 4.66 2.30 17.13
CA TYR A 137 3.79 1.21 17.58
C TYR A 137 2.44 1.23 16.88
N VAL A 138 1.83 0.05 16.68
CA VAL A 138 0.52 -0.12 16.02
C VAL A 138 -0.55 0.82 16.58
N LYS A 139 -0.59 1.01 17.90
CA LYS A 139 -1.57 1.87 18.59
C LYS A 139 -1.49 3.35 18.21
N ASN A 140 -0.39 3.80 17.61
CA ASN A 140 -0.17 5.19 17.21
C ASN A 140 -0.56 5.44 15.75
N ILE A 141 -0.87 4.40 14.98
CA ILE A 141 -1.21 4.54 13.57
C ILE A 141 -2.68 4.98 13.46
N PRO A 142 -2.99 6.13 12.84
CA PRO A 142 -4.37 6.51 12.60
C PRO A 142 -5.10 5.46 11.75
N LYS A 143 -6.37 5.20 12.05
CA LYS A 143 -7.15 4.17 11.35
C LYS A 143 -7.28 4.50 9.86
N GLU A 144 -7.49 5.77 9.56
CA GLU A 144 -7.62 6.31 8.21
C GLU A 144 -6.34 6.07 7.39
N VAL A 145 -5.17 6.20 8.02
CA VAL A 145 -3.87 5.89 7.38
C VAL A 145 -3.80 4.41 7.05
N THR A 146 -4.10 3.56 8.04
CA THR A 146 -4.08 2.10 7.86
C THR A 146 -5.03 1.67 6.74
N PHE A 147 -6.26 2.21 6.75
CA PHE A 147 -7.30 1.91 5.78
C PHE A 147 -6.95 2.39 4.37
N GLY A 148 -6.60 3.66 4.21
CA GLY A 148 -6.24 4.22 2.91
C GLY A 148 -5.05 3.49 2.30
N TYR A 149 -3.98 3.31 3.07
CA TYR A 149 -2.75 2.67 2.61
C TYR A 149 -2.95 1.19 2.24
N LEU A 150 -3.53 0.38 3.13
CA LEU A 150 -3.77 -1.03 2.85
C LEU A 150 -4.84 -1.22 1.75
N GLY A 151 -5.85 -0.35 1.68
CA GLY A 151 -6.86 -0.36 0.63
C GLY A 151 -6.27 -0.17 -0.77
N LEU A 152 -5.26 0.69 -0.90
CA LEU A 152 -4.50 0.91 -2.14
C LEU A 152 -3.62 -0.30 -2.48
N LEU A 153 -2.84 -0.82 -1.52
CA LEU A 153 -2.00 -2.01 -1.74
C LEU A 153 -2.84 -3.22 -2.16
N LYS A 154 -4.01 -3.39 -1.56
CA LYS A 154 -4.97 -4.44 -1.94
C LYS A 154 -5.45 -4.26 -3.38
N GLY A 155 -5.70 -3.02 -3.81
CA GLY A 155 -6.06 -2.71 -5.20
C GLY A 155 -4.97 -3.15 -6.18
N ILE A 156 -3.70 -2.90 -5.85
CA ILE A 156 -2.53 -3.30 -6.65
C ILE A 156 -2.40 -4.82 -6.72
N GLU A 157 -2.49 -5.51 -5.58
CA GLU A 157 -2.36 -6.97 -5.52
C GLU A 157 -3.49 -7.70 -6.25
N MET A 158 -4.72 -7.25 -6.05
CA MET A 158 -5.87 -7.74 -6.81
C MET A 158 -5.77 -7.38 -8.28
N GLY A 159 -4.82 -6.53 -8.68
CA GLY A 159 -4.64 -6.08 -10.06
C GLY A 159 -5.83 -5.31 -10.57
N ALA A 160 -6.57 -4.67 -9.67
CA ALA A 160 -7.94 -4.23 -9.86
C ALA A 160 -8.79 -5.29 -10.61
N ASP A 161 -9.02 -6.42 -9.92
CA ASP A 161 -9.68 -7.64 -10.43
C ASP A 161 -11.01 -7.34 -11.18
N LYS A 162 -10.85 -7.26 -12.51
CA LYS A 162 -11.80 -7.19 -13.64
C LYS A 162 -12.59 -5.89 -13.79
N SER A 163 -12.62 -5.42 -15.03
CA SER A 163 -13.77 -4.75 -15.65
C SER A 163 -15.11 -5.28 -15.14
#